data_AF-A0A1V4MAG3-F1
#
_entry.id   AF-A0A1V4MAG3-F1
#
_cell.length_a   1.000
_cell.length_b   1.000
_cell.length_c   1.000
_cell.angle_alpha   90.00
_cell.angle_beta   90.00
_cell.angle_gamma   90.00
#
_symmetry.space_group_name_H-M   'P 1'
#
loop_
_entity.id
_entity.type
_entity.pdbx_description
1 polymer ?
#
loop_
_entity_poly.entity_id
_entity_poly.type
_entity_poly.pdbx_seq_one_letter_code
_entity_poly.pdbx_strand_id
1 'polypeptide(L)'
;MIKIFCRGHHGNKEELCPDCRELLEYAQKRLDKCPFGENKPRCSDCTVHCYKPEMREKIRAVMKYSGPRMVYKHPVLTGAHYIKRK
;
A
#
# COMPACT_ATOMS: atom_id res chain seq x y z
N MET A 1 0.33 -5.75 1.75
CA MET A 1 1.44 -5.34 0.85
C MET A 1 2.80 -5.25 1.55
N ILE A 2 3.00 -4.41 2.56
CA ILE A 2 4.34 -4.21 3.18
C ILE A 2 4.97 -5.52 3.66
N LYS A 3 4.19 -6.44 4.25
CA LYS A 3 4.67 -7.79 4.63
C LYS A 3 5.17 -8.64 3.45
N ILE A 4 4.57 -8.51 2.27
CA ILE A 4 4.98 -9.24 1.05
C ILE A 4 6.32 -8.68 0.56
N PHE A 5 6.46 -7.36 0.54
CA PHE A 5 7.72 -6.70 0.20
C PHE A 5 8.84 -7.10 1.19
N CYS A 6 8.58 -6.99 2.50
CA CYS A 6 9.55 -7.35 3.53
C CYS A 6 10.03 -8.81 3.40
N ARG A 7 9.10 -9.74 3.17
CA ARG A 7 9.42 -11.16 2.95
C ARG A 7 10.31 -11.39 1.73
N GLY A 8 10.01 -10.72 0.62
CA GLY A 8 10.70 -10.92 -0.65
C GLY A 8 12.01 -10.13 -0.80
N HIS A 9 12.16 -9.02 -0.08
CA HIS A 9 13.33 -8.14 -0.20
C HIS A 9 14.31 -8.27 0.97
N HIS A 10 13.79 -8.47 2.19
CA HIS A 10 14.62 -8.56 3.41
C HIS A 10 14.66 -9.96 4.00
N GLY A 11 14.02 -10.95 3.39
CA GLY A 11 14.05 -12.35 3.82
C GLY A 11 13.28 -12.66 5.11
N ASN A 12 12.64 -11.67 5.72
CA ASN A 12 11.94 -11.81 7.00
C ASN A 12 10.57 -12.47 6.80
N LYS A 13 10.40 -13.71 7.28
CA LYS A 13 9.20 -14.54 7.00
C LYS A 13 8.06 -14.34 8.00
N GLU A 14 8.35 -14.11 9.27
CA GLU A 14 7.33 -14.10 10.33
C GLU A 14 6.84 -12.68 10.63
N GLU A 15 7.78 -11.75 10.84
CA GLU A 15 7.52 -10.37 11.22
C GLU A 15 8.01 -9.35 10.18
N LEU A 16 7.55 -8.10 10.34
CA LEU A 16 8.10 -6.97 9.59
C LEU A 16 9.45 -6.59 10.18
N CYS A 17 10.44 -6.37 9.33
CA CYS A 17 11.70 -5.75 9.76
C CYS A 17 11.43 -4.34 10.32
N PRO A 18 12.36 -3.78 11.12
CA PRO A 18 12.23 -2.45 11.70
C PRO A 18 11.84 -1.37 10.67
N ASP A 19 12.51 -1.32 9.51
CA ASP A 19 12.19 -0.37 8.42
C ASP A 19 10.77 -0.52 7.88
N CYS A 20 10.31 -1.76 7.68
CA CYS A 20 8.99 -2.02 7.15
C CYS A 20 7.90 -1.74 8.19
N ARG A 21 8.19 -1.97 9.48
CA ARG A 21 7.31 -1.61 10.59
C ARG A 21 7.19 -0.09 10.69
N GLU A 22 8.31 0.64 10.62
CA GLU A 22 8.31 2.12 10.62
C GLU A 22 7.49 2.68 9.44
N LEU A 23 7.67 2.12 8.23
CA LEU A 23 6.89 2.54 7.06
C LEU A 23 5.39 2.29 7.25
N LEU A 24 5.00 1.16 7.86
CA LEU A 24 3.61 0.84 8.15
C LEU A 24 3.02 1.81 9.19
N GLU A 25 3.73 2.04 10.29
CA GLU A 25 3.29 2.97 11.34
C GLU A 25 3.19 4.40 10.81
N TYR A 26 4.15 4.83 10.00
CA TYR A 26 4.10 6.12 9.33
C TYR A 26 2.86 6.23 8.44
N ALA A 27 2.60 5.20 7.63
CA ALA A 27 1.44 5.17 6.76
C ALA A 27 0.13 5.25 7.54
N GLN A 28 0.01 4.50 8.64
CA GLN A 28 -1.16 4.50 9.53
C GLN A 28 -1.38 5.86 10.17
N LYS A 29 -0.33 6.46 10.79
CA LYS A 29 -0.41 7.80 11.38
C LYS A 29 -0.87 8.87 10.39
N ARG A 30 -0.52 8.73 9.11
CA ARG A 30 -0.96 9.65 8.04
C ARG A 30 -2.39 9.38 7.57
N LEU A 31 -2.85 8.14 7.65
CA LEU A 31 -4.24 7.77 7.37
C LEU A 31 -5.17 8.26 8.48
N ASP A 32 -4.80 8.07 9.74
CA ASP A 32 -5.60 8.51 10.90
C ASP A 32 -5.77 10.03 10.93
N LYS A 33 -4.76 10.77 10.46
CA LYS A 33 -4.80 12.24 10.35
C LYS A 33 -5.29 12.73 8.98
N CYS A 34 -5.86 11.86 8.15
CA CYS A 34 -6.26 12.26 6.81
C CYS A 34 -7.52 13.14 6.87
N PRO A 35 -7.48 14.37 6.33
CA PRO A 35 -8.64 15.27 6.37
C PRO A 35 -9.83 14.75 5.54
N PHE A 36 -9.58 13.83 4.61
CA PHE A 36 -10.61 13.23 3.76
C PHE A 36 -11.32 12.02 4.39
N GLY A 37 -10.76 11.44 5.47
CA GLY A 37 -11.34 10.28 6.17
C GLY A 37 -11.72 9.14 5.23
N GLU A 38 -13.00 8.75 5.26
CA GLU A 38 -13.57 7.68 4.43
C GLU A 38 -13.78 8.08 2.96
N ASN A 39 -13.96 9.37 2.66
CA ASN A 39 -14.11 9.89 1.29
C ASN A 39 -12.76 10.11 0.59
N LYS A 40 -11.71 9.44 1.07
CA LYS A 40 -10.35 9.62 0.61
C LYS A 40 -10.17 9.10 -0.82
N PRO A 41 -9.70 9.93 -1.78
CA PRO A 41 -9.29 9.45 -3.08
C PRO A 41 -8.01 8.62 -2.96
N ARG A 42 -7.67 7.86 -4.01
CA ARG A 42 -6.41 7.11 -4.05
C ARG A 42 -5.23 8.03 -3.73
N CYS A 43 -4.23 7.53 -3.01
CA CYS A 43 -3.07 8.34 -2.61
C CYS A 43 -2.31 8.95 -3.81
N SER A 44 -2.43 8.37 -5.00
CA SER A 44 -1.92 8.91 -6.28
C SER A 44 -2.67 10.17 -6.72
N ASP A 45 -3.97 10.23 -6.46
CA ASP A 45 -4.92 11.22 -6.97
C ASP A 45 -5.28 12.26 -5.89
N CYS A 46 -4.68 12.14 -4.70
CA CYS A 46 -4.95 12.99 -3.54
C CYS A 46 -4.31 14.38 -3.69
N THR A 47 -5.03 15.47 -3.44
CA THR A 47 -4.55 16.83 -3.68
C THR A 47 -3.51 17.33 -2.67
N VAL A 48 -3.58 16.89 -1.41
CA VAL A 48 -2.76 17.41 -0.30
C VAL A 48 -1.39 16.70 -0.19
N HIS A 49 -1.25 15.50 -0.76
CA HIS A 49 -0.02 14.68 -0.73
C HIS A 49 0.76 14.73 0.60
N CYS A 50 0.22 14.10 1.65
CA CYS A 50 0.74 14.19 3.01
C CYS A 50 1.99 13.34 3.33
N TYR A 51 2.55 12.61 2.35
CA TYR A 51 3.72 11.75 2.55
C TYR A 51 5.01 12.54 2.27
N LYS A 52 6.02 12.34 3.12
CA LYS A 52 7.39 12.80 2.84
C LYS A 52 7.87 12.18 1.51
N PRO A 53 8.62 12.91 0.67
CA PRO A 53 9.11 12.40 -0.61
C PRO A 53 9.80 11.03 -0.50
N GLU A 54 10.71 10.88 0.46
CA GLU A 54 11.44 9.63 0.71
C GLU A 54 10.49 8.46 1.07
N MET A 55 9.54 8.69 1.98
CA MET A 55 8.56 7.68 2.40
C MET A 55 7.60 7.32 1.26
N ARG A 56 7.34 8.29 0.38
CA ARG A 56 6.52 8.10 -0.82
C ARG A 56 7.21 7.21 -1.85
N GLU A 57 8.52 7.33 -2.00
CA GLU A 57 9.29 6.44 -2.86
C GLU A 57 9.35 5.03 -2.29
N LYS A 58 9.60 4.90 -0.98
CA LYS A 58 9.54 3.61 -0.27
C LYS A 58 8.19 2.92 -0.46
N ILE A 59 7.07 3.62 -0.24
CA ILE A 59 5.74 3.02 -0.41
C ILE A 59 5.46 2.68 -1.88
N ARG A 60 5.91 3.49 -2.84
CA ARG A 60 5.80 3.17 -4.28
C ARG A 60 6.55 1.90 -4.64
N ALA A 61 7.77 1.71 -4.13
CA ALA A 61 8.54 0.49 -4.33
C ALA A 61 7.80 -0.74 -3.77
N VAL A 62 7.27 -0.61 -2.54
CA VAL A 62 6.44 -1.65 -1.92
C VAL A 62 5.21 -1.97 -2.79
N MET A 63 4.51 -0.95 -3.29
CA MET A 63 3.32 -1.13 -4.13
C MET A 63 3.65 -1.77 -5.47
N LYS A 64 4.74 -1.34 -6.13
CA LYS A 64 5.20 -1.92 -7.41
C LYS A 64 5.55 -3.39 -7.27
N TYR A 65 6.17 -3.77 -6.16
CA TYR A 65 6.54 -5.16 -5.89
C TYR A 65 5.35 -6.01 -5.42
N SER A 66 4.52 -5.48 -4.52
CA SER A 66 3.44 -6.21 -3.86
C SER A 66 2.14 -6.23 -4.66
N GLY A 67 1.89 -5.20 -5.47
CA GLY A 67 0.66 -5.00 -6.23
C GLY A 67 0.34 -6.19 -7.15
N PRO A 68 1.22 -6.56 -8.10
CA PRO A 68 1.00 -7.72 -8.97
C PRO A 68 0.78 -9.00 -8.17
N ARG A 69 1.57 -9.21 -7.11
CA ARG A 69 1.50 -10.40 -6.24
C ARG A 69 0.19 -10.49 -5.43
N MET A 70 -0.47 -9.38 -5.16
CA MET A 70 -1.80 -9.37 -4.54
C MET A 70 -2.91 -9.71 -5.53
N VAL A 71 -2.80 -9.24 -6.78
CA VAL A 71 -3.76 -9.56 -7.86
C VAL A 71 -3.77 -11.07 -8.14
N TYR A 72 -2.60 -11.72 -8.10
CA TYR A 72 -2.51 -13.18 -8.23
C TYR A 72 -3.19 -13.97 -7.09
N LYS A 73 -3.37 -13.38 -5.91
CA LYS A 73 -4.00 -14.05 -4.76
C LYS A 73 -5.53 -13.93 -4.75
N HIS A 74 -6.11 -12.92 -5.38
CA HIS A 74 -7.55 -12.71 -5.45
C HIS A 74 -8.03 -12.46 -6.89
N PRO A 75 -7.93 -13.45 -7.80
CA PRO A 75 -8.35 -13.29 -9.19
C PRO A 75 -9.85 -12.98 -9.34
N VAL A 76 -10.70 -13.45 -8.41
CA VAL A 76 -12.17 -13.33 -8.49
C VAL A 76 -12.68 -11.89 -8.26
N LEU A 77 -12.03 -11.10 -7.41
CA LEU A 77 -12.41 -9.69 -7.15
C LEU A 77 -12.14 -8.79 -8.36
N THR A 78 -11.14 -9.12 -9.17
CA THR A 78 -10.78 -8.40 -10.39
C THR A 78 -11.84 -8.59 -11.49
N GLY A 79 -12.43 -9.78 -11.59
CA GLY A 79 -13.50 -10.07 -12.56
C GLY A 79 -14.82 -9.34 -12.26
N ALA A 80 -15.24 -9.28 -10.99
CA ALA A 80 -16.48 -8.60 -10.60
C ALA A 80 -16.44 -7.08 -10.83
N HIS A 81 -15.26 -6.45 -10.71
CA HIS A 81 -15.10 -5.02 -10.98
C HIS A 81 -15.24 -4.69 -12.48
N TYR A 82 -14.88 -5.63 -13.36
CA TYR A 82 -15.00 -5.45 -14.81
C TYR A 82 -16.42 -5.72 -15.32
N ILE A 83 -17.17 -6.65 -14.69
CA ILE A 83 -18.54 -7.00 -15.11
C ILE A 83 -19.59 -5.96 -14.67
N LYS A 84 -19.31 -5.12 -13.66
CA LYS A 84 -20.24 -4.08 -13.19
C LYS A 84 -20.11 -2.72 -13.92
N ARG A 85 -19.32 -2.66 -15.00
CA ARG A 85 -19.33 -1.56 -15.98
C ARG A 85 -19.88 -2.07 -17.30
N LYS A 86 -21.18 -2.37 -17.32
CA LYS A 86 -22.00 -2.39 -18.53
C LYS A 86 -23.31 -1.66 -18.23
#